data_AF-A0A017HQ99-F1
#
_entry.id   AF-A0A017HQ99-F1
#
_cell.length_a   1.000
_cell.length_b   1.000
_cell.length_c   1.000
_cell.angle_alpha   90.00
_cell.angle_beta   90.00
_cell.angle_gamma   90.00
#
_symmetry.space_group_name_H-M   'P 1'
#
loop_
_entity.id
_entity.type
_entity.pdbx_description
1 polymer ?
#
loop_
_entity_poly.entity_id
_entity_poly.type
_entity_poly.pdbx_seq_one_letter_code
_entity_poly.pdbx_strand_id
1 'polypeptide(L)'
;MDQNEILDGTDRLTVDGQPSPRPEPPARPDQASPPEEPRDPDRPRASEAAGRGSRRIQVREVTQYQVSWVEREPGEEGRFTIQLILDNGVEEYLLDVDSDDMEPLLRLLGTSGHTTFDLARKVLMFSNLGA
;
A
#
# COMPACT_ATOMS: atom_id res chain seq x y z
N MET A 1 10.56 3.58 -69.44
CA MET A 1 10.58 2.67 -68.27
C MET A 1 9.30 2.97 -67.50
N ASP A 2 8.09 2.62 -67.96
CA ASP A 2 7.62 1.31 -68.49
C ASP A 2 8.01 0.16 -67.55
N GLN A 3 7.17 -0.76 -67.10
CA GLN A 3 5.75 -1.15 -67.28
C GLN A 3 5.51 -2.15 -66.10
N ASN A 4 4.36 -2.21 -65.43
CA ASN A 4 3.20 -3.05 -65.74
C ASN A 4 2.14 -2.69 -64.66
N GLU A 5 0.92 -2.19 -64.88
CA GLU A 5 -0.19 -2.69 -65.73
C GLU A 5 -0.49 -4.18 -65.40
N ILE A 6 -1.70 -4.62 -65.01
CA ILE A 6 -3.04 -4.37 -65.58
C ILE A 6 -4.16 -4.67 -64.55
N LEU A 7 -5.15 -3.75 -64.53
CA LEU A 7 -6.62 -3.83 -64.39
C LEU A 7 -7.32 -5.09 -63.86
N ASP A 8 -8.32 -4.88 -62.98
CA ASP A 8 -9.78 -4.92 -63.24
C ASP A 8 -10.48 -5.24 -61.89
N GLY A 9 -11.40 -4.45 -61.36
CA GLY A 9 -12.77 -4.30 -61.86
C GLY A 9 -13.73 -4.58 -60.69
N THR A 10 -14.70 -3.68 -60.48
CA THR A 10 -16.00 -3.86 -59.76
C THR A 10 -15.98 -4.33 -58.28
N ASP A 11 -16.31 -3.46 -57.32
CA ASP A 11 -17.65 -3.03 -56.87
C ASP A 11 -18.39 -4.06 -55.97
N ARG A 12 -18.47 -3.66 -54.69
CA ARG A 12 -19.47 -3.90 -53.63
C ARG A 12 -20.22 -5.24 -53.56
N LEU A 13 -20.04 -5.92 -52.42
CA LEU A 13 -21.19 -6.38 -51.62
C LEU A 13 -20.81 -6.50 -50.13
N THR A 14 -21.52 -5.74 -49.29
CA THR A 14 -21.61 -5.96 -47.84
C THR A 14 -22.35 -7.26 -47.58
N VAL A 15 -21.80 -8.17 -46.76
CA VAL A 15 -22.59 -9.11 -45.95
C VAL A 15 -21.89 -9.34 -44.61
N ASP A 16 -22.50 -8.82 -43.55
CA ASP A 16 -22.31 -9.23 -42.17
C ASP A 16 -22.48 -10.75 -42.04
N GLY A 17 -21.44 -11.44 -41.59
CA GLY A 17 -21.42 -12.87 -41.36
C GLY A 17 -21.09 -13.20 -39.91
N GLN A 18 -21.91 -12.71 -38.98
CA GLN A 18 -21.89 -13.14 -37.58
C GLN A 18 -22.13 -14.66 -37.54
N PRO A 19 -21.29 -15.47 -36.86
CA PRO A 19 -21.53 -16.92 -36.80
C PRO A 19 -22.85 -17.20 -36.09
N SER A 20 -23.71 -18.01 -36.71
CA SER A 20 -25.01 -18.40 -36.16
C SER A 20 -24.86 -18.99 -34.75
N PRO A 21 -25.73 -18.64 -33.78
CA PRO A 21 -25.72 -19.31 -32.50
C PRO A 21 -26.12 -20.79 -32.69
N ARG A 22 -25.40 -21.68 -32.00
CA ARG A 22 -25.77 -23.09 -31.86
C ARG A 22 -27.22 -23.17 -31.35
N PRO A 23 -28.07 -24.07 -31.85
CA PRO A 23 -29.39 -24.27 -31.24
C PRO A 23 -29.19 -24.75 -29.80
N GLU A 24 -29.81 -24.06 -28.85
CA GLU A 24 -29.89 -24.53 -27.46
C GLU A 24 -30.66 -25.86 -27.41
N PRO A 25 -30.21 -26.83 -26.61
CA PRO A 25 -30.98 -28.05 -26.39
C PRO A 25 -32.33 -27.70 -25.74
N PRO A 26 -33.40 -28.47 -26.00
CA PRO A 26 -34.69 -28.20 -25.39
C PRO A 26 -34.56 -28.23 -23.86
N ALA A 27 -35.15 -27.20 -23.22
CA ALA A 27 -35.24 -27.14 -21.77
C ALA A 27 -35.86 -28.45 -21.25
N ARG A 28 -35.17 -29.11 -20.32
CA ARG A 28 -35.74 -30.28 -19.63
C ARG A 28 -36.96 -29.79 -18.84
N PRO A 29 -38.16 -30.33 -19.05
CA PRO A 29 -39.25 -30.09 -18.12
C PRO A 29 -38.90 -30.83 -16.82
N ASP A 30 -39.11 -30.18 -15.68
CA ASP A 30 -38.73 -30.58 -14.30
C ASP A 30 -37.30 -30.27 -13.83
N GLN A 31 -36.95 -28.97 -13.80
CA GLN A 31 -36.25 -28.44 -12.63
C GLN A 31 -37.21 -27.51 -11.89
N ALA A 32 -37.89 -28.06 -10.89
CA ALA A 32 -38.50 -27.23 -9.86
C ALA A 32 -37.42 -26.34 -9.25
N SER A 33 -37.67 -25.04 -9.18
CA SER A 33 -36.85 -24.13 -8.37
C SER A 33 -36.75 -24.71 -6.96
N PRO A 34 -35.56 -24.72 -6.33
CA PRO A 34 -35.49 -25.06 -4.91
C PRO A 34 -36.41 -24.09 -4.15
N PRO A 35 -37.10 -24.53 -3.08
CA PRO A 35 -37.95 -23.65 -2.30
C PRO A 35 -37.09 -22.47 -1.81
N GLU A 36 -37.60 -21.24 -1.95
CA GLU A 36 -36.98 -20.07 -1.34
C GLU A 36 -36.88 -20.34 0.17
N GLU A 37 -35.66 -20.59 0.63
CA GLU A 37 -35.34 -20.74 2.04
C GLU A 37 -35.76 -19.44 2.76
N PRO A 38 -36.46 -19.52 3.91
CA PRO A 38 -36.89 -18.33 4.64
C PRO A 38 -35.66 -17.46 4.94
N ARG A 39 -35.67 -16.22 4.45
CA ARG A 39 -34.62 -15.25 4.80
C ARG A 39 -34.78 -14.91 6.28
N ASP A 40 -33.97 -15.56 7.11
CA ASP A 40 -33.88 -15.27 8.53
C ASP A 40 -33.36 -13.82 8.70
N PRO A 41 -34.17 -12.88 9.22
CA PRO A 41 -33.79 -11.48 9.33
C PRO A 41 -32.66 -11.24 10.35
N ASP A 42 -32.39 -12.23 11.21
CA ASP A 42 -31.36 -12.16 12.26
C ASP A 42 -30.07 -12.90 11.90
N ARG A 43 -29.91 -13.41 10.66
CA ARG A 43 -28.63 -13.96 10.24
C ARG A 43 -27.61 -12.80 10.18
N PRO A 44 -26.58 -12.77 11.06
CA PRO A 44 -25.60 -11.70 11.02
C PRO A 44 -24.95 -11.72 9.64
N ARG A 45 -25.03 -10.57 8.94
CA ARG A 45 -24.43 -10.36 7.63
C ARG A 45 -22.94 -10.68 7.79
N ALA A 46 -22.49 -11.84 7.31
CA ALA A 46 -21.09 -12.27 7.35
C ALA A 46 -20.12 -11.33 6.57
N SER A 47 -20.63 -10.18 6.12
CA SER A 47 -19.92 -9.15 5.36
C SER A 47 -19.45 -7.98 6.21
N GLU A 48 -19.87 -7.82 7.47
CA GLU A 48 -19.46 -6.64 8.29
C GLU A 48 -18.18 -6.88 9.11
N ALA A 49 -17.66 -8.11 9.16
CA ALA A 49 -16.43 -8.45 9.89
C ALA A 49 -15.13 -8.32 9.05
N ALA A 50 -15.22 -8.05 7.75
CA ALA A 50 -14.05 -8.04 6.85
C ALA A 50 -13.28 -6.70 6.81
N GLY A 51 -13.68 -5.70 7.62
CA GLY A 51 -13.16 -4.34 7.55
C GLY A 51 -12.17 -3.93 8.65
N ARG A 52 -11.79 -4.82 9.58
CA ARG A 52 -10.74 -4.50 10.56
C ARG A 52 -9.38 -4.80 9.93
N GLY A 53 -8.97 -3.90 9.03
CA GLY A 53 -7.82 -4.05 8.17
C GLY A 53 -6.57 -4.54 8.90
N SER A 54 -5.91 -5.52 8.29
CA SER A 54 -4.56 -5.95 8.65
C SER A 54 -3.61 -4.79 8.40
N ARG A 55 -3.51 -3.85 9.36
CA ARG A 55 -2.50 -2.79 9.28
C ARG A 55 -1.14 -3.46 9.33
N ARG A 56 -0.49 -3.55 8.17
CA ARG A 56 0.85 -4.13 8.05
C ARG A 56 1.78 -3.31 8.92
N ILE A 57 2.38 -3.97 9.90
CA ILE A 57 3.40 -3.37 10.77
C ILE A 57 4.64 -3.16 9.89
N GLN A 58 5.09 -1.92 9.77
CA GLN A 58 6.30 -1.54 9.04
C GLN A 58 7.33 -1.09 10.07
N VAL A 59 8.02 -2.07 10.65
CA VAL A 59 9.10 -1.83 11.62
C VAL A 59 10.43 -2.02 10.90
N ARG A 60 11.32 -1.05 11.08
CA ARG A 60 12.65 -0.95 10.46
C ARG A 60 13.71 -0.87 11.53
N GLU A 61 14.91 -1.36 11.26
CA GLU A 61 16.05 -1.17 12.15
C GLU A 61 16.63 0.24 11.96
N VAL A 62 16.94 0.93 13.06
CA VAL A 62 17.72 2.17 13.00
C VAL A 62 19.19 1.80 13.06
N THR A 63 19.88 1.88 11.93
CA THR A 63 21.29 1.48 11.82
C THR A 63 22.24 2.64 12.11
N GLN A 64 21.82 3.87 11.83
CA GLN A 64 22.57 5.08 12.14
C GLN A 64 21.60 6.25 12.36
N TYR A 65 22.03 7.27 13.09
CA TYR A 65 21.31 8.54 13.18
C TYR A 65 22.26 9.72 13.06
N GLN A 66 21.73 10.86 12.62
CA GLN A 66 22.44 12.13 12.53
C GLN A 66 21.60 13.21 13.20
N VAL A 67 22.26 14.12 13.90
CA VAL A 67 21.61 15.24 14.58
C VAL A 67 22.03 16.53 13.91
N SER A 68 21.06 17.42 13.70
CA SER A 68 21.29 18.77 13.20
C SER A 68 20.55 19.78 14.07
N TRP A 69 21.08 21.00 14.12
CA TRP A 69 20.45 22.13 14.78
C TRP A 69 20.50 23.33 13.83
N VAL A 70 19.39 24.04 13.73
CA VAL A 70 19.26 25.22 12.88
C VAL A 70 18.64 26.36 13.67
N GLU A 71 19.27 27.53 13.66
CA GLU A 71 18.69 28.77 14.20
C GLU A 71 17.47 29.18 13.37
N ARG A 72 16.34 29.47 14.02
CA ARG A 72 15.11 29.90 13.34
C ARG A 72 15.16 31.39 12.99
N GLU A 73 15.33 32.20 14.01
CA GLU A 73 15.55 33.64 13.93
C GLU A 73 16.68 34.03 14.88
N PRO A 74 17.38 35.15 14.61
CA PRO A 74 18.47 35.61 15.46
C PRO A 74 18.06 35.75 16.93
N GLY A 75 18.66 34.92 17.80
CA GLY A 75 18.37 34.93 19.24
C GLY A 75 17.11 34.18 19.67
N GLU A 76 16.39 33.54 18.75
CA GLU A 76 15.35 32.57 19.09
C GLU A 76 15.92 31.17 19.34
N GLU A 77 15.14 30.34 20.01
CA GLU A 77 15.47 28.94 20.17
C GLU A 77 15.49 28.23 18.81
N GLY A 78 16.64 27.65 18.45
CA GLY A 78 16.78 26.88 17.23
C GLY A 78 16.04 25.55 17.31
N ARG A 79 15.99 24.85 16.18
CA ARG A 79 15.29 23.58 16.04
C ARG A 79 16.27 22.45 15.87
N PHE A 80 16.10 21.40 16.67
CA PHE A 80 16.80 20.14 16.46
C PHE A 80 16.06 19.26 15.47
N THR A 81 16.82 18.51 14.69
CA THR A 81 16.28 17.45 13.85
C THR A 81 17.19 16.25 13.94
N ILE A 82 16.58 15.07 14.12
CA ILE A 82 17.29 13.79 14.08
C ILE A 82 16.88 13.06 12.81
N GLN A 83 17.85 12.80 11.92
CA GLN A 83 17.68 11.92 10.79
C GLN A 83 18.00 10.48 11.21
N LEU A 84 17.03 9.59 11.08
CA LEU A 84 17.20 8.15 11.23
C LEU A 84 17.56 7.55 9.87
N ILE A 85 18.61 6.74 9.83
CA ILE A 85 19.00 5.94 8.68
C ILE A 85 18.54 4.50 8.97
N LEU A 86 17.64 3.99 8.15
CA LEU A 86 16.93 2.74 8.38
C LEU A 86 17.45 1.62 7.47
N ASP A 87 17.54 0.41 8.02
CA ASP A 87 17.97 -0.81 7.32
C ASP A 87 19.25 -0.61 6.48
N ASN A 88 20.27 0.08 7.02
CA ASN A 88 21.54 0.41 6.34
C ASN A 88 21.39 1.38 5.14
N GLY A 89 20.44 2.32 5.22
CA GLY A 89 20.24 3.37 4.22
C GLY A 89 19.25 3.02 3.12
N VAL A 90 18.44 1.98 3.33
CA VAL A 90 17.31 1.67 2.43
C VAL A 90 16.23 2.74 2.53
N GLU A 91 16.03 3.31 3.71
CA GLU A 91 15.04 4.34 3.98
C GLU A 91 15.57 5.32 5.04
N GLU A 92 15.03 6.53 5.06
CA GLU A 92 15.38 7.55 6.04
C GLU A 92 14.13 8.20 6.63
N TYR A 93 14.22 8.68 7.86
CA TYR A 93 13.12 9.40 8.50
C TYR A 93 13.63 10.57 9.35
N LEU A 94 13.00 11.74 9.22
CA LEU A 94 13.35 12.92 10.01
C LEU A 94 12.39 13.07 11.19
N LEU A 95 12.96 13.20 12.38
CA LEU A 95 12.26 13.58 13.61
C LEU A 95 12.49 15.06 13.87
N ASP A 96 11.40 15.82 13.95
CA ASP A 96 11.39 17.15 14.54
C ASP A 96 11.24 16.96 16.05
N VAL A 97 12.24 17.39 16.82
CA VAL A 97 12.33 17.09 18.25
C VAL A 97 12.49 18.41 19.01
N ASP A 98 11.63 18.62 20.00
CA ASP A 98 11.74 19.76 20.90
C ASP A 98 13.00 19.64 21.78
N SER A 99 13.60 20.77 22.14
CA SER A 99 14.86 20.80 22.89
C SER A 99 14.80 20.02 24.21
N ASP A 100 13.66 20.04 24.90
CA ASP A 100 13.46 19.35 26.18
C ASP A 100 13.53 17.82 26.04
N ASP A 101 13.14 17.28 24.88
CA ASP A 101 13.15 15.84 24.60
C ASP A 101 14.47 15.35 23.99
N MET A 102 15.36 16.26 23.58
CA MET A 102 16.59 15.91 22.88
C MET A 102 17.56 15.09 23.74
N GLU A 103 17.86 15.55 24.95
CA GLU A 103 18.79 14.85 25.84
C GLU A 103 18.35 13.42 26.19
N PRO A 104 17.12 13.17 26.68
CA PRO A 104 16.68 11.81 26.97
C PRO A 104 16.66 10.93 25.72
N LEU A 105 16.28 11.47 24.57
CA LEU A 105 16.25 10.73 23.31
C LEU A 105 17.65 10.32 22.84
N LEU A 106 18.62 11.24 22.84
CA LEU A 106 20.01 10.93 22.49
C LEU A 106 20.65 9.95 23.48
N ARG A 107 20.33 10.06 24.77
CA ARG A 107 20.78 9.11 25.78
C ARG A 107 20.25 7.70 25.48
N LEU A 108 18.96 7.56 25.16
CA LEU A 108 18.38 6.26 24.82
C LEU A 108 19.00 5.68 23.54
N LEU A 109 19.18 6.50 22.50
CA LEU A 109 19.85 6.09 21.26
C LEU A 109 21.29 5.62 21.52
N GLY A 110 22.04 6.33 22.35
CA GLY A 110 23.44 5.99 22.67
C GLY A 110 23.63 4.82 23.64
N THR A 111 22.62 4.48 24.44
CA THR A 111 22.69 3.40 25.44
C THR A 111 21.97 2.12 25.03
N SER A 112 21.08 2.19 24.03
CA SER A 112 20.42 1.02 23.47
C SER A 112 21.41 0.15 22.70
N GLY A 113 21.36 -1.17 22.93
CA GLY A 113 22.08 -2.13 22.08
C GLY A 113 21.40 -2.32 20.72
N HIS A 114 20.10 -2.03 20.61
CA HIS A 114 19.36 -2.13 19.35
C HIS A 114 18.15 -1.19 19.37
N THR A 115 17.90 -0.50 18.25
CA THR A 115 16.77 0.42 18.09
C THR A 115 16.00 0.11 16.81
N THR A 116 14.67 0.14 16.92
CA THR A 116 13.76 -0.02 15.77
C THR A 116 12.76 1.12 15.69
N PHE A 117 12.25 1.38 14.50
CA PHE A 117 11.26 2.42 14.25
C PHE A 117 10.03 1.85 13.53
N ASP A 118 8.85 2.04 14.11
CA ASP A 118 7.59 1.76 13.46
C ASP A 118 7.18 2.94 12.57
N LEU A 119 7.35 2.80 11.26
CA LEU A 119 7.01 3.82 10.27
C LEU A 119 5.51 4.17 10.25
N ALA A 120 4.64 3.23 10.61
CA ALA A 120 3.20 3.40 10.55
C ALA A 120 2.65 4.10 11.80
N ARG A 121 3.30 3.93 12.94
CA ARG A 121 2.91 4.53 14.24
C ARG A 121 3.79 5.68 14.68
N LYS A 122 4.94 5.89 14.02
CA LYS A 122 5.97 6.87 14.39
C LYS A 122 6.48 6.67 15.81
N VAL A 123 6.81 5.41 16.13
CA VAL A 123 7.28 5.02 17.47
C VAL A 123 8.71 4.49 17.36
N LEU A 124 9.63 5.10 18.11
CA LEU A 124 10.96 4.56 18.38
C LEU A 124 10.90 3.57 19.53
N MET A 125 11.54 2.42 19.35
CA MET A 125 11.62 1.36 20.34
C MET A 125 13.08 1.03 20.62
N PHE A 126 13.49 1.20 21.86
CA PHE A 126 14.85 0.96 22.34
C PHE A 126 14.91 -0.36 23.09
N SER A 127 15.80 -1.24 22.68
CA SER A 127 16.00 -2.57 23.28
C SER A 127 17.42 -2.70 23.81
N ASN A 128 17.61 -3.63 24.76
CA ASN A 128 18.91 -3.89 25.37
C ASN A 128 19.57 -2.62 25.93
N LEU A 129 18.81 -1.82 26.69
CA LEU A 129 19.36 -0.64 27.37
C LEU A 129 20.48 -1.10 28.30
N GLY A 130 21.66 -0.50 28.18
CA GLY A 130 22.78 -0.76 29.08
C GLY A 130 22.36 -0.55 30.53
N ALA A 131 22.57 -1.58 31.37
CA ALA A 131 22.38 -1.51 32.82
C ALA A 131 23.51 -0.73 33.49
#